data_AF-A0A9E2XX35-F1
#
_entry.id   AF-A0A9E2XX35-F1
#
_cell.length_a   1.000
_cell.length_b   1.000
_cell.length_c   1.000
_cell.angle_alpha   90.00
_cell.angle_beta   90.00
_cell.angle_gamma   90.00
#
_symmetry.space_group_name_H-M   'P 1'
#
loop_
_entity.id
_entity.type
_entity.pdbx_description
1 polymer ?
#
loop_
_entity_poly.entity_id
_entity_poly.type
_entity_poly.pdbx_seq_one_letter_code
_entity_poly.pdbx_strand_id
1 'polypeptide(L)' 'AIALGRAVLEGDGTIHTAVAVRHPKPDETDREMAVVSPCGACREMIVDYSPEALVILKGPDGLMKLPVRALLPTPYRR' A
#
# COMPACT_ATOMS: atom_id res chain seq x y z
N ALA A 1 -6.87 4.04 -2.99
CA ALA A 1 -7.19 5.48 -3.13
C ALA A 1 -7.94 6.02 -1.91
N ILE A 2 -9.07 5.43 -1.51
CA ILE A 2 -9.93 5.97 -0.43
C ILE A 2 -9.18 6.24 0.88
N ALA A 3 -8.47 5.24 1.42
CA ALA A 3 -7.74 5.41 2.68
C ALA A 3 -6.66 6.50 2.62
N LEU A 4 -5.92 6.59 1.50
CA LEU A 4 -4.92 7.64 1.27
C LEU A 4 -5.59 9.02 1.26
N GLY A 5 -6.69 9.17 0.51
CA GLY A 5 -7.42 10.43 0.42
C GLY A 5 -7.93 10.90 1.80
N ARG A 6 -8.48 9.99 2.61
CA ARG A 6 -8.90 10.30 3.98
C ARG A 6 -7.71 10.72 4.85
N ALA A 7 -6.63 9.96 4.83
CA ALA A 7 -5.45 10.27 5.63
C ALA A 7 -4.84 11.64 5.27
N VAL A 8 -4.79 11.99 3.99
CA VAL A 8 -4.28 13.28 3.52
C VAL A 8 -5.22 14.43 3.89
N LEU A 9 -6.53 14.27 3.67
CA LEU A 9 -7.52 15.34 3.89
C LEU A 9 -7.82 15.61 5.37
N GLU A 10 -7.75 14.57 6.21
CA GLU A 10 -8.09 14.65 7.63
C GLU A 10 -6.85 14.70 8.54
N GLY A 11 -5.67 14.41 7.98
CA GLY A 11 -4.39 14.42 8.67
C GLY A 11 -3.52 15.63 8.31
N ASP A 12 -2.21 15.44 8.34
CA ASP A 12 -1.20 16.49 8.07
C ASP A 12 -0.80 16.60 6.59
N GLY A 13 -1.61 15.99 5.70
CA GLY A 13 -1.31 15.93 4.27
C GLY A 13 -0.36 14.80 3.86
N THR A 14 0.11 13.97 4.79
CA THR A 14 1.05 12.88 4.51
C THR A 14 0.59 11.52 5.03
N ILE A 15 1.27 10.45 4.61
CA ILE A 15 1.15 9.13 5.21
C ILE A 15 2.52 8.53 5.55
N HIS A 16 2.65 7.99 6.76
CA HIS A 16 3.87 7.30 7.17
C HIS A 16 3.91 5.84 6.71
N THR A 17 2.75 5.14 6.69
CA THR A 17 2.70 3.72 6.34
C THR A 17 1.35 3.34 5.75
N ALA A 18 1.35 2.46 4.75
CA ALA A 18 0.15 1.89 4.15
C ALA A 18 0.19 0.35 4.10
N VAL A 19 -0.98 -0.27 4.13
CA VAL A 19 -1.17 -1.71 3.89
C VAL A 19 -2.46 -1.91 3.10
N ALA A 20 -2.46 -2.87 2.16
CA ALA A 20 -3.67 -3.31 1.49
C ALA A 20 -4.03 -4.71 2.00
N VAL A 21 -5.29 -4.89 2.37
CA VAL A 21 -5.82 -6.16 2.86
C VAL A 21 -6.98 -6.57 1.96
N ARG A 22 -7.02 -7.85 1.57
CA ARG A 22 -8.16 -8.44 0.89
C ARG A 22 -9.01 -9.22 1.88
N HIS A 23 -10.32 -9.15 1.69
CA HIS A 23 -11.24 -10.12 2.27
C HIS A 23 -11.31 -11.34 1.34
N PRO A 24 -11.38 -12.57 1.87
CA PRO A 24 -11.59 -13.77 1.05
C PRO A 24 -12.94 -13.71 0.35
N LYS A 25 -13.01 -14.24 -0.88
CA LYS A 25 -14.28 -14.40 -1.58
C LYS A 25 -15.16 -15.46 -0.90
N PRO A 26 -16.48 -15.45 -1.12
CA PRO A 26 -17.39 -16.43 -0.51
C PRO A 26 -17.05 -17.89 -0.82
N ASP A 27 -16.46 -18.18 -1.97
CA ASP A 27 -16.09 -19.49 -2.48
C ASP A 27 -14.69 -19.97 -2.03
N GLU A 28 -13.90 -19.10 -1.39
CA GLU A 28 -12.59 -19.48 -0.86
C GLU A 28 -12.73 -20.26 0.46
N THR A 29 -12.04 -21.42 0.52
CA THR A 29 -11.98 -22.27 1.72
C THR A 29 -11.18 -21.60 2.84
N ASP A 30 -10.12 -20.87 2.49
CA ASP A 30 -9.38 -20.02 3.42
C ASP A 30 -10.18 -18.75 3.70
N ARG A 31 -10.56 -18.56 4.97
CA ARG A 31 -11.40 -17.45 5.45
C ARG A 31 -10.59 -16.33 6.10
N GLU A 32 -9.26 -16.42 6.08
CA GLU A 32 -8.40 -15.39 6.66
C GLU A 32 -8.29 -14.15 5.76
N MET A 33 -8.22 -12.99 6.39
CA MET A 33 -7.87 -11.75 5.71
C MET A 33 -6.38 -11.76 5.36
N ALA A 34 -6.05 -11.34 4.13
CA ALA A 34 -4.67 -11.42 3.65
C ALA A 34 -4.13 -10.05 3.24
N VAL A 35 -2.90 -9.75 3.67
CA VAL A 35 -2.13 -8.63 3.13
C VAL A 35 -1.80 -8.91 1.66
N VAL A 36 -2.04 -7.93 0.81
CA VAL A 36 -1.77 -7.99 -0.63
C VAL A 36 -0.91 -6.81 -1.06
N SER A 37 -0.17 -6.99 -2.15
CA SER A 37 0.60 -5.91 -2.73
C SER A 37 -0.32 -4.81 -3.28
N PRO A 38 0.03 -3.52 -3.12
CA PRO A 38 -0.73 -2.45 -3.75
C PRO A 38 -0.60 -2.57 -5.28
N CYS A 39 -1.68 -2.23 -5.99
CA CYS A 39 -1.65 -2.13 -7.45
C CYS A 39 -0.80 -0.94 -7.91
N GLY A 40 -0.47 -0.89 -9.21
CA GLY A 40 0.37 0.16 -9.80
C GLY A 40 -0.13 1.57 -9.51
N ALA A 41 -1.43 1.82 -9.70
CA ALA A 41 -2.03 3.13 -9.41
C ALA A 41 -1.88 3.56 -7.95
N CYS A 42 -2.03 2.63 -7.00
CA CYS A 42 -1.81 2.92 -5.58
C CYS A 42 -0.34 3.23 -5.29
N ARG A 43 0.61 2.55 -5.95
CA ARG A 43 2.04 2.83 -5.77
C ARG A 43 2.39 4.23 -6.25
N GLU A 44 1.93 4.61 -7.44
CA GLU A 44 2.13 5.96 -7.98
C GLU A 44 1.56 7.02 -7.04
N MET A 45 0.28 6.89 -6.66
CA MET A 45 -0.36 7.84 -5.74
C MET A 45 0.38 7.97 -4.39
N ILE A 46 0.84 6.86 -3.81
CA ILE A 46 1.57 6.92 -2.53
C ILE A 46 2.92 7.61 -2.74
N VAL A 47 3.64 7.32 -3.82
CA VAL A 47 4.91 7.98 -4.15
C VAL A 47 4.73 9.49 -4.35
N ASP A 48 3.67 9.90 -5.03
CA ASP A 48 3.37 11.31 -5.32
C ASP A 48 3.06 12.11 -4.05
N TYR A 49 2.29 11.55 -3.12
CA TYR A 49 1.88 12.25 -1.89
C TYR A 49 2.89 12.10 -0.75
N SER A 50 3.54 10.95 -0.63
CA SER A 50 4.40 10.62 0.51
C SER A 50 5.52 9.69 0.04
N PRO A 51 6.54 10.23 -0.65
CA PRO A 51 7.61 9.43 -1.22
C PRO A 51 8.40 8.59 -0.19
N GLU A 52 8.42 9.03 1.06
CA GLU A 52 9.10 8.35 2.17
C GLU A 52 8.18 7.37 2.91
N ALA A 53 6.94 7.20 2.43
CA ALA A 53 5.99 6.27 3.02
C ALA A 53 6.48 4.83 2.92
N LEU A 54 6.15 4.06 3.94
CA LEU A 54 6.42 2.64 4.00
C LEU A 54 5.17 1.83 3.60
N VAL A 55 5.36 0.65 3.06
CA VAL A 55 4.28 -0.28 2.68
C VAL A 55 4.52 -1.63 3.35
N ILE A 56 3.48 -2.17 3.99
CA ILE A 56 3.50 -3.52 4.55
C ILE A 56 3.07 -4.51 3.47
N LEU A 57 3.86 -5.56 3.28
CA LEU A 57 3.66 -6.60 2.28
C LEU A 57 3.85 -7.98 2.90
N LYS A 58 3.40 -9.02 2.19
CA LYS A 58 3.77 -10.40 2.49
C LYS A 58 5.09 -10.72 1.79
N GLY A 59 6.14 -10.95 2.58
CA GLY A 59 7.43 -11.47 2.14
C GLY A 59 7.55 -12.98 2.36
N PRO A 60 8.75 -13.56 2.08
CA PRO A 60 9.01 -14.99 2.24
C PRO A 60 8.82 -15.48 3.69
N ASP A 61 9.28 -14.70 4.67
CA ASP A 61 9.30 -15.08 6.09
C ASP A 61 8.16 -14.44 6.91
N GLY A 62 7.14 -13.89 6.23
CA GLY A 62 6.01 -13.22 6.88
C GLY A 62 5.82 -11.78 6.41
N LEU A 63 5.29 -10.93 7.28
CA LEU A 63 5.05 -9.53 6.93
C LEU A 63 6.37 -8.75 6.94
N MET A 64 6.58 -7.97 5.89
CA MET A 64 7.73 -7.08 5.77
C MET A 64 7.26 -5.65 5.48
N LYS A 65 8.09 -4.69 5.86
CA LYS A 65 7.83 -3.26 5.67
C LYS A 65 8.93 -2.66 4.80
N LEU A 66 8.56 -2.01 3.71
CA LEU A 66 9.50 -1.48 2.71
C LEU A 66 9.15 -0.05 2.31
N PRO A 67 10.11 0.78 1.88
CA PRO A 67 9.79 2.05 1.23
C PRO A 67 8.94 1.83 -0.02
N VAL A 68 7.93 2.68 -0.24
CA VAL A 68 7.06 2.61 -1.42
C VAL A 68 7.87 2.70 -2.73
N ARG A 69 8.98 3.46 -2.73
CA ARG A 69 9.88 3.62 -3.87
C ARG A 69 10.51 2.29 -4.33
N ALA A 70 10.65 1.31 -3.44
CA ALA A 70 11.13 -0.02 -3.82
C ALA A 70 10.13 -0.79 -4.69
N LEU A 71 8.86 -0.38 -4.70
CA LEU A 71 7.78 -1.02 -5.47
C LEU A 71 7.54 -0.35 -6.83
N LEU A 72 8.23 0.76 -7.10
CA LEU A 72 8.13 1.55 -8.31
C LEU A 72 9.54 2.08 -8.69
N PRO A 73 10.41 1.23 -9.25
CA PRO A 73 11.83 1.55 -9.44
C PRO A 73 12.08 2.65 -10.47
N THR A 74 11.20 2.78 -11.46
CA THR A 74 11.28 3.78 -12.53
C THR A 74 9.97 4.59 -12.58
N PRO A 75 9.70 5.41 -11.55
CA PRO A 75 8.47 6.19 -11.49
C PRO A 75 8.45 7.23 -12.61
N TYR A 76 7.25 7.57 -13.09
CA TYR A 76 7.11 8.72 -13.96
C TYR A 76 7.52 9.98 -13.18
N ARG A 77 8.32 10.85 -13.81
CA ARG A 77 8.68 12.15 -13.25
C ARG A 77 8.22 13.22 -14.22
N ARG A 78 7.45 14.17 -13.71
CA ARG A 78 6.97 15.33 -14.47
C ARG A 78 7.92 16.51 -14.30
#